data_AF-A0A923YVD6-F1
#
_entry.id   AF-A0A923YVD6-F1
#
_cell.length_a   1.000
_cell.length_b   1.000
_cell.length_c   1.000
_cell.angle_alpha   90.00
_cell.angle_beta   90.00
_cell.angle_gamma   90.00
#
_symmetry.space_group_name_H-M   'P 1'
#
loop_
_entity.id
_entity.type
_entity.pdbx_description
1 polymer ?
#
loop_
_entity_poly.entity_id
_entity_poly.type
_entity_poly.pdbx_seq_one_letter_code
_entity_poly.pdbx_strand_id
1 'polypeptide(L)' 'MSFEALGLSPELLRAVEDSGYTTPSPIQASAIPSVLMGRDIIGV' A
#
# COMPACT_ATOMS: atom_id res chain seq x y z
N MET A 1 2.20 -11.21 -1.22
CA MET A 1 2.62 -10.22 -0.20
C MET A 1 1.34 -9.51 0.25
N SER A 2 1.08 -9.36 1.56
CA SER A 2 -0.15 -8.74 2.08
C SER A 2 0.01 -7.21 2.21
N PHE A 3 -1.08 -6.44 2.19
CA PHE A 3 -1.08 -5.01 2.50
C PHE A 3 -0.58 -4.70 3.91
N GLU A 4 -0.76 -5.64 4.86
CA GLU A 4 -0.28 -5.51 6.24
C GLU A 4 1.26 -5.34 6.33
N ALA A 5 1.98 -5.90 5.35
CA ALA A 5 3.44 -5.80 5.29
C ALA A 5 3.94 -4.44 4.77
N LEU A 6 3.05 -3.54 4.34
CA LEU A 6 3.42 -2.25 3.72
C LEU A 6 3.46 -1.08 4.71
N GLY A 7 3.17 -1.31 5.99
CA GLY A 7 3.23 -0.26 7.03
C GLY A 7 2.05 0.72 7.02
N LEU A 8 0.89 0.30 6.48
CA LEU A 8 -0.34 1.08 6.50
C LEU A 8 -0.94 1.12 7.91
N SER A 9 -1.69 2.19 8.19
CA SER A 9 -2.45 2.29 9.45
C SER A 9 -3.57 1.24 9.51
N PRO A 10 -4.02 0.84 10.71
CA PRO A 10 -5.11 -0.13 10.86
C PRO A 10 -6.41 0.30 10.15
N GLU A 11 -6.71 1.59 10.11
CA GLU A 11 -7.88 2.15 9.43
C GLU A 11 -7.80 1.94 7.91
N LEU A 12 -6.62 2.19 7.30
CA LEU A 12 -6.42 1.96 5.88
C LEU A 12 -6.44 0.48 5.52
N LEU A 13 -5.86 -0.38 6.36
CA LEU A 13 -5.91 -1.82 6.15
C LEU A 13 -7.35 -2.34 6.11
N ARG A 14 -8.18 -1.88 7.05
CA ARG A 14 -9.61 -2.22 7.07
C ARG A 14 -10.34 -1.72 5.83
N ALA A 15 -10.08 -0.48 5.40
CA ALA A 15 -10.70 0.05 4.18
C ALA A 15 -10.31 -0.73 2.91
N VAL A 16 -9.04 -1.17 2.83
CA VAL A 16 -8.52 -2.00 1.74
C VAL A 16 -9.20 -3.37 1.73
N GLU A 17 -9.34 -3.99 2.90
CA GLU A 17 -10.04 -5.27 3.07
C GLU A 17 -11.53 -5.17 2.73
N ASP A 18 -12.23 -4.15 3.25
CA ASP A 18 -13.65 -3.87 2.98
C ASP A 18 -13.90 -3.62 1.47
N SER A 19 -12.90 -3.09 0.77
CA SER A 19 -12.92 -2.90 -0.69
C SER A 19 -12.64 -4.18 -1.48
N GLY A 20 -12.30 -5.28 -0.81
CA GLY A 20 -11.98 -6.57 -1.42
C GLY A 20 -10.56 -6.67 -1.99
N TYR A 21 -9.67 -5.73 -1.68
CA TYR A 21 -8.29 -5.77 -2.12
C TYR A 21 -7.45 -6.65 -1.18
N THR A 22 -7.01 -7.80 -1.67
CA THR A 22 -6.25 -8.76 -0.85
C THR A 22 -4.75 -8.74 -1.11
N THR A 23 -4.35 -8.42 -2.35
CA THR A 23 -2.95 -8.41 -2.78
C THR A 23 -2.63 -7.08 -3.45
N PRO A 24 -1.57 -6.37 -3.02
CA PRO A 24 -1.12 -5.16 -3.69
C PRO A 24 -0.58 -5.51 -5.08
N SER A 25 -0.85 -4.63 -6.05
CA SER A 25 -0.23 -4.71 -7.36
C SER A 25 1.28 -4.45 -7.29
N PRO A 26 2.07 -4.83 -8.32
CA PRO A 26 3.52 -4.59 -8.32
C PRO A 26 3.91 -3.12 -8.11
N ILE A 27 3.16 -2.19 -8.69
CA ILE A 27 3.39 -0.76 -8.50
C ILE A 27 3.05 -0.31 -7.08
N GLN A 28 1.98 -0.84 -6.48
CA GLN A 28 1.59 -0.52 -5.09
C GLN A 28 2.62 -1.03 -4.08
N ALA A 29 3.08 -2.28 -4.23
CA ALA A 29 4.11 -2.86 -3.37
C ALA A 29 5.43 -2.06 -3.40
N SER A 30 5.74 -1.45 -4.55
CA SER A 30 6.97 -0.66 -4.75
C SER A 30 6.80 0.81 -4.31
N ALA A 31 5.62 1.40 -4.54
CA ALA A 31 5.39 2.83 -4.33
C ALA A 31 4.93 3.16 -2.90
N ILE A 32 4.06 2.35 -2.29
CA ILE A 32 3.45 2.65 -0.98
C ILE A 32 4.51 2.93 0.09
N PRO A 33 5.57 2.12 0.26
CA PRO A 33 6.61 2.40 1.25
C PRO A 33 7.31 3.75 1.02
N SER A 34 7.52 4.13 -0.24
CA SER A 34 8.17 5.41 -0.58
C SER A 34 7.27 6.61 -0.25
N VAL A 35 5.95 6.51 -0.51
CA VAL A 35 4.97 7.56 -0.15
C VAL A 35 4.94 7.73 1.37
N LEU A 36 4.90 6.63 2.11
CA LEU A 36 4.87 6.66 3.58
C LEU A 36 6.13 7.29 4.20
N MET A 37 7.27 7.22 3.49
CA MET A 37 8.50 7.91 3.86
C MET A 37 8.54 9.39 3.45
N GLY A 38 7.46 9.91 2.84
CA GLY A 38 7.39 11.29 2.34
C GLY A 38 8.29 11.55 1.13
N ARG A 39 8.64 10.50 0.36
CA ARG A 39 9.49 10.62 -0.83
C ARG A 39 8.65 10.82 -2.08
N ASP A 40 9.16 11.63 -3.00
CA ASP A 40 8.59 11.78 -4.33
C ASP A 40 8.69 10.47 -5.14
N ILE A 41 7.71 10.23 -6.02
CA ILE A 41 7.62 9.03 -6.84
C ILE A 41 7.19 9.41 -8.25
N ILE A 42 7.79 8.75 -9.24
CA ILE A 42 7.32 8.75 -10.63
C ILE A 42 6.97 7.30 -10.98
N GLY A 43 5.71 7.07 -11.35
CA GLY A 43 5.25 5.79 -11.90
C GLY A 43 5.32 5.83 -13.42
N VAL A 44 5.86 4.76 -14.03
CA VAL A 44 5.99 4.58 -15.49
C VAL A 44 5.35 3.27 -15.93
#